data_AF-A0A822V004-F1
#
_entry.id   AF-A0A822V004-F1
#
_cell.length_a   1.000
_cell.length_b   1.000
_cell.length_c   1.000
_cell.angle_alpha   90.00
_cell.angle_beta   90.00
_cell.angle_gamma   90.00
#
_symmetry.space_group_name_H-M   'P 1'
#
loop_
_entity.id
_entity.type
_entity.pdbx_description
1 polymer ?
#
loop_
_entity_poly.entity_id
_entity_poly.type
_entity_poly.pdbx_seq_one_letter_code
_entity_poly.pdbx_strand_id
1 'polypeptide(L)' 'MTKFSDISVEKFPMNHDTYCRLRNEVGSIAARFSDLGTPSGTAVAKKMERVHAALGDAWELISEIGHHEERH' A
#
# COMPACT_ATOMS: atom_id res chain seq x y z
N MET A 1 -7.34 25.81 -4.39
CA MET A 1 -7.44 24.35 -4.51
C MET A 1 -6.03 23.87 -4.78
N THR A 2 -5.42 23.10 -3.88
CA THR A 2 -4.06 22.57 -4.08
C THR A 2 -4.15 21.40 -5.05
N LYS A 3 -3.46 21.46 -6.18
CA LYS A 3 -3.37 20.36 -7.15
C LYS A 3 -2.45 19.28 -6.61
N PHE A 4 -2.57 18.06 -7.12
CA PHE A 4 -1.72 16.95 -6.66
C PHE A 4 -0.24 17.19 -7.01
N SER A 5 0.01 17.81 -8.16
CA SER A 5 1.28 18.31 -8.71
C SER A 5 1.90 19.43 -7.90
N ASP A 6 1.09 20.18 -7.14
CA ASP A 6 1.60 21.18 -6.19
C ASP A 6 2.25 20.51 -4.97
N ILE A 7 1.95 19.22 -4.72
CA ILE A 7 2.56 18.40 -3.69
C ILE A 7 3.57 17.48 -4.37
N SER A 8 4.87 17.76 -4.19
CA SER A 8 5.90 16.80 -4.61
C SER A 8 5.52 15.41 -4.09
N VAL A 9 5.54 14.40 -4.97
CA VAL A 9 5.22 13.00 -4.62
C VAL A 9 6.06 12.53 -3.44
N GLU A 10 7.27 13.07 -3.26
CA GLU A 10 8.15 12.81 -2.11
C GLU A 10 7.57 13.31 -0.77
N LYS A 11 6.77 14.40 -0.81
CA LYS A 11 6.07 14.99 0.34
C LYS A 11 4.69 14.38 0.57
N PHE A 12 4.22 13.49 -0.29
CA PHE A 12 2.95 12.80 -0.08
C PHE A 12 3.08 11.84 1.11
N PRO A 13 2.06 11.75 2.00
CA PRO A 13 2.11 10.86 3.15
C PRO A 13 2.36 9.39 2.80
N MET A 14 1.93 8.96 1.61
CA MET A 14 2.30 7.68 1.02
C MET A 14 3.00 7.91 -0.31
N ASN A 15 4.34 8.08 -0.24
CA ASN A 15 5.23 8.07 -1.40
C ASN A 15 5.68 6.64 -1.73
N HIS A 16 6.44 6.45 -2.81
CA HIS A 16 6.87 5.12 -3.29
C HIS A 16 7.59 4.32 -2.21
N ASP A 17 8.53 4.95 -1.49
CA ASP A 17 9.29 4.28 -0.43
C ASP A 17 8.39 3.86 0.74
N THR A 18 7.47 4.73 1.14
CA THR A 18 6.50 4.44 2.20
C THR A 18 5.57 3.31 1.79
N TYR A 19 5.09 3.33 0.55
CA TYR A 19 4.28 2.27 -0.03
C TYR A 19 5.02 0.93 -0.03
N CYS A 20 6.24 0.88 -0.56
CA CYS A 20 7.06 -0.34 -0.59
C CYS A 20 7.30 -0.88 0.82
N ARG A 21 7.63 -0.02 1.79
CA ARG A 21 7.85 -0.42 3.18
C ARG A 21 6.58 -1.03 3.78
N LEU A 22 5.45 -0.33 3.70
CA LEU A 22 4.17 -0.79 4.26
C LEU A 22 3.73 -2.11 3.62
N ARG A 23 3.83 -2.22 2.29
CA ARG A 23 3.46 -3.42 1.55
C ARG A 23 4.30 -4.62 1.98
N ASN A 24 5.61 -4.44 2.13
CA ASN A 24 6.52 -5.49 2.59
C ASN A 24 6.26 -5.90 4.04
N GLU A 25 6.03 -4.94 4.94
CA GLU A 25 5.72 -5.22 6.34
C GLU A 25 4.43 -6.01 6.48
N VAL A 26 3.35 -5.57 5.82
CA VAL A 26 2.05 -6.26 5.86
C VAL A 26 2.17 -7.66 5.26
N GLY A 27 2.90 -7.81 4.14
CA GLY A 27 3.17 -9.12 3.54
C GLY A 27 3.95 -10.05 4.48
N SER A 28 4.98 -9.53 5.17
CA SER A 28 5.74 -10.29 6.14
C SER A 28 4.89 -10.71 7.35
N ILE A 29 3.99 -9.86 7.83
CA ILE A 29 3.06 -10.20 8.92
C ILE A 29 2.13 -11.33 8.45
N ALA A 30 1.55 -11.21 7.24
CA ALA A 30 0.68 -12.24 6.69
C ALA A 30 1.37 -13.61 6.63
N ALA A 31 2.60 -13.66 6.11
CA ALA A 31 3.40 -14.88 6.03
C ALA A 31 3.65 -15.49 7.42
N ARG A 32 4.15 -14.69 8.38
CA ARG A 32 4.48 -15.17 9.74
C ARG A 32 3.26 -15.74 10.48
N PHE A 33 2.08 -15.16 10.29
CA PHE A 33 0.85 -15.69 10.89
C PHE A 33 0.32 -16.93 10.18
N SER A 34 0.55 -17.03 8.86
CA SER A 34 0.26 -18.25 8.10
C SER A 34 1.13 -19.42 8.56
N ASP A 35 2.42 -19.17 8.81
CA ASP A 35 3.41 -20.17 9.25
C ASP A 35 3.07 -20.80 10.62
N LEU A 36 2.21 -20.17 11.43
CA LEU A 36 1.75 -20.75 12.69
C LEU A 36 0.90 -22.01 12.49
N GLY A 37 0.34 -22.23 11.29
CA GLY A 37 -0.47 -23.42 10.99
C GLY A 37 -1.77 -23.55 11.79
N THR A 38 -2.21 -22.48 12.46
CA THR A 38 -3.44 -22.47 13.27
C THR A 38 -4.59 -21.77 12.55
N PRO A 39 -5.86 -22.12 12.83
CA PRO A 39 -7.01 -21.41 12.26
C PRO A 39 -6.99 -19.91 12.54
N SER A 40 -6.60 -19.52 13.76
CA SER A 40 -6.46 -18.11 14.16
C SER A 40 -5.33 -17.41 13.39
N GLY A 41 -4.19 -18.07 13.20
CA GLY A 41 -3.09 -17.57 12.38
C GLY A 41 -3.53 -17.32 10.93
N THR A 42 -4.19 -18.30 10.31
CA THR A 42 -4.78 -18.17 8.97
C THR A 42 -5.79 -17.03 8.88
N ALA A 43 -6.61 -16.81 9.93
CA ALA A 43 -7.57 -15.71 9.95
C ALA A 43 -6.88 -14.34 9.98
N VAL A 44 -5.78 -14.19 10.73
CA VAL A 44 -4.97 -12.97 10.73
C VAL A 44 -4.27 -12.78 9.38
N ALA A 45 -3.66 -13.84 8.82
CA ALA A 45 -3.00 -13.80 7.52
C ALA A 45 -3.94 -13.28 6.42
N LYS A 46 -5.16 -13.83 6.33
CA LYS A 46 -6.18 -13.37 5.37
C LYS A 46 -6.58 -11.91 5.54
N LYS A 47 -6.61 -11.39 6.78
CA LYS A 47 -6.89 -9.97 7.03
C LYS A 47 -5.73 -9.11 6.55
N MET A 48 -4.49 -9.53 6.78
CA MET A 48 -3.30 -8.81 6.32
C MET A 48 -3.17 -8.85 4.80
N GLU A 49 -3.49 -9.96 4.13
CA GLU A 49 -3.54 -10.03 2.67
C GLU A 49 -4.51 -9.01 2.06
N ARG A 50 -5.66 -8.77 2.70
CA ARG A 50 -6.61 -7.72 2.27
C ARG A 50 -6.04 -6.32 2.43
N VAL A 51 -5.32 -6.06 3.52
CA VAL A 51 -4.61 -4.78 3.71
C VAL A 51 -3.53 -4.61 2.65
N HIS A 52 -2.78 -5.67 2.35
CA HIS A 52 -1.77 -5.67 1.30
C HIS A 52 -2.37 -5.35 -0.08
N ALA A 53 -3.53 -5.93 -0.42
CA ALA A 53 -4.24 -5.61 -1.65
C ALA A 53 -4.69 -4.15 -1.69
N ALA A 54 -5.34 -3.66 -0.62
CA ALA A 54 -5.80 -2.29 -0.52
C ALA A 54 -4.68 -1.24 -0.61
N LEU A 55 -3.48 -1.56 -0.09
CA LEU A 55 -2.29 -0.74 -0.31
C LEU A 55 -1.91 -0.65 -1.79
N GLY A 56 -2.01 -1.76 -2.52
CA GLY A 56 -1.80 -1.81 -3.97
C GLY A 56 -2.76 -0.90 -4.73
N ASP A 57 -4.06 -1.07 -4.49
CA ASP A 57 -5.11 -0.28 -5.14
C ASP A 57 -4.94 1.22 -4.86
N ALA A 58 -4.62 1.58 -3.61
CA ALA A 58 -4.38 2.97 -3.24
C ALA A 58 -3.15 3.57 -3.93
N TRP A 59 -2.08 2.78 -4.10
CA TRP A 59 -0.88 3.24 -4.81
C TRP A 59 -1.11 3.43 -6.31
N GLU A 60 -1.90 2.56 -6.93
CA GLU A 60 -2.29 2.70 -8.34
C GLU A 60 -3.06 4.03 -8.54
N LEU A 61 -4.05 4.32 -7.70
CA LEU A 61 -4.79 5.58 -7.76
C LEU A 61 -3.90 6.82 -7.55
N ILE A 62 -2.96 6.76 -6.59
CA ILE A 62 -1.98 7.85 -6.39
C ILE A 62 -1.12 8.06 -7.65
N SER A 63 -0.69 6.96 -8.25
CA SER A 63 0.12 7.00 -9.47
C SER A 63 -0.67 7.56 -10.65
N GLU A 64 -1.93 7.15 -10.82
CA GLU A 64 -2.81 7.67 -11.88
C GLU A 64 -3.04 9.18 -11.77
N ILE A 65 -3.26 9.69 -10.55
CA ILE A 65 -3.42 11.13 -10.32
C ILE A 65 -2.15 11.88 -10.78
N GLY A 66 -0.96 11.40 -10.43
CA GLY A 66 0.30 11.98 -10.87
C GLY A 66 0.45 11.99 -12.40
N HIS A 67 0.20 10.86 -13.06
CA HIS A 67 0.32 10.75 -14.53
C HIS A 67 -0.71 11.62 -15.28
N HIS A 68 -1.92 11.77 -14.75
CA HIS A 68 -2.94 12.62 -15.36
C HIS A 68 -2.58 14.10 -15.33
N GLU A 69 -1.89 14.55 -14.28
CA GLU A 69 -1.47 15.94 -14.15
C GLU A 69 -0.18 16.26 -14.92
N GLU A 70 0.70 15.29 -15.18
CA GLU A 70 1.89 15.49 -16.03
C GLU A 70 1.57 15.56 -17.54
N ARG A 71 0.41 15.01 -17.95
CA ARG A 71 -0.03 14.96 -19.36
C ARG A 71 -0.86 16.17 -19.80
N HIS A 72 -1.19 17.09 -18.89
CA HIS A 72 -2.04 18.27 -19.13
C HIS A 72 -1.35 19.58 -18.75
#